data_AF-A0A420R578-F1
#
_entry.id   AF-A0A420R578-F1
#
_cell.length_a   1.000
_cell.length_b   1.000
_cell.length_c   1.000
_cell.angle_alpha   90.00
_cell.angle_beta   90.00
_cell.angle_gamma   90.00
#
_symmetry.space_group_name_H-M   'P 1'
#
loop_
_entity.id
_entity.type
_entity.pdbx_description
1 polymer ?
#
loop_
_entity_poly.entity_id
_entity_poly.type
_entity_poly.pdbx_seq_one_letter_code
_entity_poly.pdbx_strand_id
1 'polypeptide(L)'
;MATVEINDAVFCQEHLAEICEDCSVDLREENDAFYGFDSVERDAIESPHASINDDGVYMCKKHDSATCSQCFGWKKKITKARMDAKRAGKH
;
A
#
# COMPACT_ATOMS: atom_id res chain seq x y z
N MET A 1 -15.63 7.70 4.32
CA MET A 1 -14.57 7.18 3.44
C MET A 1 -14.30 5.74 3.82
N ALA A 2 -14.12 4.84 2.86
CA ALA A 2 -13.82 3.43 3.12
C ALA A 2 -12.36 3.10 2.77
N THR A 3 -11.74 2.27 3.61
CA THR A 3 -10.42 1.70 3.40
C THR A 3 -10.57 0.24 3.00
N VAL A 4 -9.63 -0.27 2.22
CA VAL A 4 -9.53 -1.66 1.81
C VAL A 4 -8.20 -2.23 2.26
N GLU A 5 -8.22 -3.48 2.72
CA GLU A 5 -7.01 -4.26 2.94
C GLU A 5 -6.71 -5.11 1.69
N ILE A 6 -5.51 -4.95 1.14
CA ILE A 6 -5.00 -5.75 0.03
C ILE A 6 -3.75 -6.45 0.53
N ASN A 7 -3.82 -7.75 0.80
CA ASN A 7 -2.68 -8.57 1.25
C ASN A 7 -1.90 -7.91 2.39
N ASP A 8 -2.60 -7.59 3.48
CA ASP A 8 -2.10 -7.01 4.73
C ASP A 8 -1.65 -5.54 4.69
N ALA A 9 -1.86 -4.82 3.59
CA ALA A 9 -1.69 -3.36 3.56
C ALA A 9 -3.02 -2.65 3.29
N VAL A 10 -3.20 -1.50 3.93
CA VAL A 10 -4.40 -0.68 3.83
C VAL A 10 -4.24 0.42 2.78
N PHE A 11 -5.30 0.62 1.99
CA PHE A 11 -5.39 1.65 0.96
C PHE A 11 -6.78 2.30 0.98
N CYS A 12 -6.96 3.44 0.32
CA CYS A 12 -8.31 3.93 0.05
C CYS A 12 -9.03 2.94 -0.90
N GLN A 13 -10.33 2.69 -0.67
CA GLN A 13 -11.06 1.69 -1.46
C GLN A 13 -11.24 2.07 -2.94
N GLU A 14 -11.39 3.37 -3.23
CA GLU A 14 -11.70 3.87 -4.57
C GLU A 14 -10.47 3.96 -5.48
N HIS A 15 -9.36 4.48 -4.96
CA HIS A 15 -8.16 4.78 -5.77
C HIS A 15 -6.99 3.82 -5.48
N LEU A 16 -7.10 2.98 -4.44
CA LEU A 16 -6.08 2.00 -4.05
C LEU A 16 -4.72 2.63 -3.79
N ALA A 17 -4.74 3.84 -3.25
CA ALA A 17 -3.58 4.63 -2.88
C ALA A 17 -3.51 4.79 -1.36
N GLU A 18 -2.29 4.79 -0.84
CA GLU A 18 -2.02 4.93 0.59
C GLU A 18 -2.19 6.39 1.03
N ILE A 19 -1.66 7.34 0.25
CA ILE A 19 -2.09 8.74 0.32
C ILE A 19 -3.07 8.95 -0.82
N CYS A 20 -4.26 9.43 -0.50
CA CYS A 20 -5.27 9.76 -1.49
C CYS A 20 -5.82 11.15 -1.22
N GLU A 21 -5.48 12.12 -2.07
CA GLU A 21 -5.93 13.51 -1.94
C GLU A 21 -7.45 13.63 -2.14
N ASP A 22 -8.01 12.89 -3.12
CA ASP A 22 -9.45 12.87 -3.40
C ASP A 22 -10.27 12.35 -2.22
N CYS A 23 -9.73 11.38 -1.48
CA CYS A 23 -10.37 10.83 -0.29
C CYS A 23 -9.88 11.50 1.01
N SER A 24 -8.87 12.37 0.93
CA SER A 24 -8.23 13.07 2.04
C SER A 24 -7.77 12.12 3.17
N VAL A 25 -7.02 11.08 2.79
CA VAL A 25 -6.34 10.19 3.76
C VAL A 25 -4.87 10.03 3.49
N ASP A 26 -4.17 9.70 4.57
CA ASP A 26 -2.81 9.22 4.58
C ASP A 26 -2.76 7.97 5.46
N LEU A 27 -2.54 6.82 4.83
CA LEU A 27 -2.51 5.50 5.48
C LEU A 27 -1.06 5.00 5.67
N ARG A 28 -0.06 5.86 5.48
CA ARG A 28 1.35 5.49 5.61
C ARG A 28 1.69 5.06 7.02
N GLU A 29 1.14 5.73 8.02
CA GLU A 29 1.40 5.43 9.42
C GLU A 29 0.88 4.04 9.79
N GLU A 30 -0.34 3.71 9.37
CA GLU A 30 -0.99 2.42 9.60
C GLU A 30 -0.20 1.27 8.94
N ASN A 31 0.20 1.46 7.68
CA ASN A 31 0.99 0.47 6.96
C ASN A 31 2.40 0.32 7.54
N ASP A 32 3.06 1.41 7.90
CA ASP A 32 4.39 1.37 8.50
C ASP A 32 4.34 0.66 9.85
N ALA A 33 3.39 1.04 10.72
CA ALA A 33 3.18 0.44 12.02
C ALA A 33 2.88 -1.07 11.93
N PHE A 34 2.01 -1.49 11.00
CA PHE A 34 1.67 -2.89 10.78
C PHE A 34 2.92 -3.75 10.46
N TYR A 35 3.85 -3.21 9.67
CA TYR A 35 5.09 -3.91 9.32
C TYR A 35 6.25 -3.69 10.31
N GLY A 36 6.00 -3.00 11.42
CA GLY A 36 6.97 -2.74 12.50
C GLY A 36 7.98 -1.65 12.15
N PHE A 37 7.56 -0.65 11.38
CA PHE A 37 8.37 0.49 10.97
C PHE A 37 7.94 1.76 11.70
N ASP A 38 8.91 2.57 12.12
CA ASP A 38 8.62 3.94 12.55
C ASP A 38 8.10 4.78 11.38
N SER A 39 7.13 5.65 11.67
CA SER A 39 6.61 6.64 10.75
C SER A 39 7.76 7.52 10.22
N VAL A 40 7.90 7.61 8.91
CA VAL A 40 8.88 8.49 8.24
C VAL A 40 8.22 9.20 7.07
N GLU A 41 8.76 10.36 6.70
CA GLU A 41 8.32 11.07 5.50
C GLU A 41 8.84 10.36 4.23
N ARG A 42 8.14 9.30 3.82
CA ARG A 42 8.39 8.56 2.58
C ARG A 42 7.33 8.83 1.53
N ASP A 43 7.70 8.58 0.27
CA ASP A 43 6.72 8.57 -0.81
C ASP A 43 5.65 7.49 -0.56
N ALA A 44 4.41 7.81 -0.94
CA ALA A 44 3.28 6.91 -0.82
C ALA A 44 3.44 5.70 -1.75
N ILE A 45 2.88 4.57 -1.34
CA ILE A 45 2.74 3.42 -2.22
C ILE A 45 1.31 3.32 -2.76
N GLU A 46 1.20 2.86 -4.00
CA GLU A 46 -0.08 2.57 -4.65
C GLU A 46 -0.16 1.07 -4.93
N SER A 47 -1.38 0.53 -5.00
CA SER A 47 -1.62 -0.86 -5.36
C SER A 47 -1.77 -1.02 -6.87
N PRO A 48 -0.73 -1.49 -7.59
CA PRO A 48 -0.83 -1.63 -9.02
C PRO A 48 -1.67 -2.86 -9.37
N HIS A 49 -2.67 -2.66 -10.23
CA HIS A 49 -3.39 -3.73 -10.91
C HIS A 49 -4.18 -4.69 -9.99
N ALA A 50 -4.79 -4.21 -8.91
CA ALA A 50 -5.76 -5.03 -8.18
C ALA A 50 -7.12 -5.04 -8.90
N SER A 51 -7.83 -6.17 -8.84
CA SER A 51 -9.22 -6.38 -9.26
C SER A 51 -9.98 -7.04 -8.13
N ILE A 52 -11.28 -6.79 -8.05
CA ILE A 52 -12.17 -7.48 -7.12
C ILE A 52 -12.72 -8.73 -7.81
N ASN A 53 -12.77 -9.86 -7.11
CA ASN A 53 -13.44 -11.07 -7.57
C ASN A 53 -14.92 -11.11 -7.11
N ASP A 54 -15.67 -12.16 -7.48
CA ASP A 54 -17.09 -12.29 -7.12
C ASP A 54 -17.35 -12.31 -5.60
N ASP A 55 -16.34 -12.69 -4.80
CA ASP A 55 -16.38 -12.71 -3.33
C ASP A 55 -16.00 -11.37 -2.68
N GLY A 56 -15.72 -10.32 -3.48
CA GLY A 56 -15.29 -9.02 -2.96
C GLY A 56 -13.81 -8.95 -2.55
N VAL A 57 -13.01 -9.98 -2.87
CA VAL A 57 -11.59 -10.06 -2.51
C VAL A 57 -10.73 -9.43 -3.59
N TYR A 58 -9.75 -8.62 -3.18
CA TYR A 58 -8.80 -8.00 -4.09
C TYR A 58 -7.74 -9.01 -4.53
N MET A 59 -7.65 -9.21 -5.84
CA MET A 59 -6.72 -10.09 -6.52
C MET A 59 -5.79 -9.30 -7.43
N CYS A 60 -4.54 -9.74 -7.53
CA CYS A 60 -3.61 -9.22 -8.51
C CYS A 60 -4.07 -9.59 -9.93
N LYS A 61 -4.48 -8.61 -10.76
CA LYS A 61 -4.92 -8.83 -12.15
C LYS A 61 -3.89 -9.56 -13.01
N LYS A 62 -2.59 -9.40 -12.71
CA LYS A 62 -1.51 -9.97 -13.52
C LYS A 62 -1.28 -11.46 -13.25
N HIS A 63 -1.44 -11.89 -12.00
CA HIS A 63 -1.10 -13.24 -11.55
C HIS A 63 -2.31 -14.00 -10.99
N ASP A 64 -3.48 -13.39 -11.04
CA ASP A 64 -4.76 -13.92 -10.56
C ASP A 64 -4.65 -14.48 -9.13
N SER A 65 -4.08 -13.68 -8.21
CA SER A 65 -3.78 -14.12 -6.86
C SER A 65 -4.03 -13.02 -5.83
N ALA A 66 -4.82 -13.35 -4.81
CA ALA A 66 -5.09 -12.48 -3.66
C ALA A 66 -3.83 -12.24 -2.80
N THR A 67 -2.89 -13.19 -2.80
CA THR A 67 -1.67 -13.16 -1.98
C THR A 67 -0.40 -13.06 -2.83
N CYS A 68 -0.47 -12.27 -3.92
CA CYS A 68 0.62 -12.19 -4.89
C CYS A 68 1.86 -11.52 -4.28
N SER A 69 2.83 -12.29 -3.79
CA SER A 69 4.07 -11.76 -3.17
C SER A 69 4.92 -10.89 -4.11
N GLN A 70 4.77 -11.05 -5.42
CA GLN A 70 5.48 -10.24 -6.42
C GLN A 70 4.92 -8.82 -6.56
N CYS A 71 3.59 -8.68 -6.49
CA CYS A 71 2.91 -7.39 -6.68
C CYS A 71 2.51 -6.75 -5.35
N PHE A 72 2.12 -7.57 -4.37
CA PHE A 72 1.63 -7.20 -3.06
C PHE A 72 2.66 -7.44 -1.95
N GLY A 73 3.95 -7.51 -2.29
CA GLY A 73 5.05 -7.52 -1.32
C GLY A 73 5.26 -6.16 -0.65
N TRP A 74 4.27 -5.66 0.08
CA TRP A 74 4.22 -4.28 0.59
C TRP A 74 5.36 -3.95 1.53
N LYS A 75 5.70 -4.85 2.48
CA LYS A 75 6.86 -4.68 3.36
C LYS A 75 8.13 -4.34 2.60
N LYS A 76 8.37 -5.00 1.46
CA LYS A 76 9.54 -4.75 0.59
C LYS A 76 9.45 -3.39 -0.11
N LYS A 77 8.25 -3.02 -0.60
CA LYS A 77 8.00 -1.71 -1.23
C LYS A 77 8.17 -0.56 -0.24
N ILE A 78 7.60 -0.67 0.95
CA ILE A 78 7.74 0.29 2.05
C ILE A 78 9.22 0.41 2.44
N THR A 79 9.91 -0.72 2.64
CA THR A 79 11.36 -0.69 2.94
C THR A 79 12.15 0.09 1.89
N LYS A 80 11.84 -0.13 0.60
CA LYS A 80 12.48 0.62 -0.50
C LYS A 80 12.13 2.11 -0.44
N ALA A 81 10.86 2.47 -0.28
CA ALA A 81 10.42 3.87 -0.17
C ALA A 81 11.11 4.59 1.01
N ARG A 82 11.27 3.90 2.16
CA ARG A 82 12.03 4.42 3.31
C ARG A 82 13.51 4.63 2.99
N MET A 83 14.13 3.70 2.27
CA MET A 83 15.53 3.87 1.83
C MET A 83 15.70 5.03 0.85
N ASP A 84 14.75 5.22 -0.06
CA ASP A 84 14.76 6.31 -1.03
C ASP A 84 14.51 7.66 -0.35
N ALA A 85 13.60 7.73 0.63
CA ALA A 85 13.40 8.90 1.50
C ALA A 85 14.69 9.28 2.25
N LYS A 86 15.34 8.31 2.88
CA LYS A 86 16.63 8.51 3.56
C LYS A 86 17.71 9.05 2.61
N ARG A 87 17.74 8.58 1.35
CA ARG A 87 18.68 9.06 0.32
C ARG A 87 18.35 10.47 -0.16
N ALA A 88 17.07 10.84 -0.18
CA ALA A 88 16.61 12.18 -0.54
C ALA A 88 16.81 13.20 0.60
N GLY A 89 17.28 12.78 1.77
CA GLY A 89 17.42 13.64 2.95
C GLY A 89 16.10 13.91 3.67
N LYS A 90 15.03 13.15 3.35
CA LYS A 90 13.78 13.12 4.10
C LYS A 90 13.99 12.19 5.31
N HIS A 91 13.86 12.73 6.52
CA HIS A 91 14.12 12.03 7.78
C HIS A 91 12.93 12.18 8.72
#